data_AF-A0A1F5RFP9-F1
#
_entry.id   AF-A0A1F5RFP9-F1
#
_cell.length_a   1.000
_cell.length_b   1.000
_cell.length_c   1.000
_cell.angle_alpha   90.00
_cell.angle_beta   90.00
_cell.angle_gamma   90.00
#
_symmetry.space_group_name_H-M   'P 1'
#
loop_
_entity.id
_entity.type
_entity.pdbx_description
1 polymer ?
#
loop_
_entity_poly.entity_id
_entity_poly.type
_entity_poly.pdbx_seq_one_letter_code
_entity_poly.pdbx_strand_id
1 'polypeptide(L)'
;MLLREAAPGAIAEVGPARLRRGLLAWYRRHRRDLPWRRSRDPYRIWVSEIMLQQTQVATALPFYQKFIERFPTLAALARARSPEVLSRWAGLGYYRRARNLHEATRIVVREHAGRVPADAQAFGRLPGVGRYTTGAVLSIAFDHSLPVLDGNVARVLSRLLALPASVRDPRGARALWRAAESLVPARGAGEWNQALMELGAQVCLPRAPRCDDCPLRAPCRARAAGRVEAFPPRVARRPTERSRWAMVLVRHGGRLLVVRREGPLLAGLWEPPAVVLEDGASARVALAATLRGLGLRARLEPTGRTVRHAITHRAIETELWRGRAIGPTPRSARLRYVDPARPGVAMTALARKAARADVEE
;
A
#
# COMPACT_ATOMS: atom_id res chain seq x y z
N MET A 1 -17.45 -21.37 21.73
CA MET A 1 -17.63 -22.73 21.19
C MET A 1 -18.21 -22.77 19.75
N LEU A 2 -18.73 -21.66 19.19
CA LEU A 2 -19.45 -21.61 17.89
C LEU A 2 -18.61 -21.45 16.60
N LEU A 3 -17.30 -21.69 16.62
CA LEU A 3 -16.43 -21.49 15.43
C LEU A 3 -15.75 -22.77 14.91
N ARG A 4 -16.11 -23.96 15.43
CA ARG A 4 -15.41 -25.21 15.08
C ARG A 4 -16.00 -26.03 13.93
N GLU A 5 -17.22 -25.77 13.45
CA GLU A 5 -17.85 -26.70 12.48
C GLU A 5 -18.40 -26.08 11.18
N ALA A 6 -18.42 -24.76 11.01
CA ALA A 6 -19.14 -24.15 9.88
C ALA A 6 -18.36 -24.02 8.54
N ALA A 7 -17.16 -24.59 8.40
CA ALA A 7 -16.31 -24.32 7.22
C ALA A 7 -16.43 -25.33 6.05
N PRO A 8 -16.62 -26.66 6.26
CA PRO A 8 -16.71 -27.60 5.13
C PRO A 8 -18.13 -27.77 4.54
N GLY A 9 -19.17 -27.84 5.38
CA GLY A 9 -20.54 -28.15 4.93
C GLY A 9 -21.20 -27.03 4.11
N ALA A 10 -20.82 -25.77 4.36
CA ALA A 10 -21.46 -24.60 3.75
C ALA A 10 -21.22 -24.44 2.23
N ILE A 11 -20.15 -25.04 1.71
CA ILE A 11 -19.74 -24.95 0.31
C ILE A 11 -20.32 -26.11 -0.52
N ALA A 12 -20.71 -27.20 0.14
CA ALA A 12 -21.24 -28.40 -0.51
C ALA A 12 -22.60 -28.17 -1.18
N GLU A 13 -23.47 -27.33 -0.61
CA GLU A 13 -24.86 -27.15 -1.07
C GLU A 13 -25.01 -26.51 -2.47
N VAL A 14 -24.04 -25.72 -2.94
CA VAL A 14 -24.12 -25.01 -4.24
C VAL A 14 -23.23 -25.65 -5.31
N GLY A 15 -22.25 -26.45 -4.89
CA GLY A 15 -21.21 -27.03 -5.74
C GLY A 15 -20.17 -25.98 -6.20
N PRO A 16 -18.88 -26.12 -5.82
CA PRO A 16 -17.81 -25.20 -6.22
C PRO A 16 -17.74 -24.93 -7.73
N ALA A 17 -18.08 -25.91 -8.56
CA ALA A 17 -18.07 -25.79 -10.01
C ALA A 17 -19.08 -24.74 -10.54
N ARG A 18 -20.30 -24.70 -9.98
CA ARG A 18 -21.33 -23.74 -10.44
C ARG A 18 -20.96 -22.31 -10.07
N LEU A 19 -20.44 -22.12 -8.85
CA LEU A 19 -19.90 -20.82 -8.39
C LEU A 19 -18.80 -20.31 -9.31
N ARG A 20 -17.82 -21.17 -9.62
CA ARG A 20 -16.70 -20.85 -10.52
C ARG A 20 -17.20 -20.45 -11.90
N ARG A 21 -18.08 -21.24 -12.53
CA ARG A 21 -18.62 -20.92 -13.86
C ARG A 21 -19.33 -19.57 -13.91
N GLY A 22 -20.23 -19.30 -12.95
CA GLY A 22 -20.98 -18.04 -12.91
C GLY A 22 -20.07 -16.83 -12.74
N LEU A 23 -19.12 -16.90 -11.80
CA LEU A 23 -18.20 -15.80 -11.55
C LEU A 23 -17.25 -15.54 -12.71
N LEU A 24 -16.68 -16.59 -13.32
CA LEU A 24 -15.75 -16.46 -14.45
C LEU A 24 -16.45 -15.91 -15.69
N ALA A 25 -17.68 -16.37 -15.98
CA ALA A 25 -18.47 -15.83 -17.09
C ALA A 25 -18.77 -14.34 -16.91
N TRP A 26 -19.12 -13.92 -15.68
CA TRP A 26 -19.29 -12.50 -15.36
C TRP A 26 -17.97 -11.72 -15.50
N TYR A 27 -16.87 -12.25 -14.98
CA TYR A 27 -15.57 -11.58 -15.00
C TYR A 27 -15.08 -11.33 -16.43
N ARG A 28 -15.20 -12.30 -17.34
CA ARG A 28 -14.80 -12.13 -18.74
C ARG A 28 -15.54 -10.99 -19.44
N ARG A 29 -16.80 -10.74 -19.07
CA ARG A 29 -17.62 -9.65 -19.63
C ARG A 29 -17.40 -8.29 -18.96
N HIS A 30 -17.07 -8.27 -17.67
CA HIS A 30 -17.08 -7.03 -16.87
C HIS A 30 -15.72 -6.61 -16.31
N ARG A 31 -14.67 -7.41 -16.49
CA ARG A 31 -13.35 -7.07 -15.95
C ARG A 31 -12.89 -5.74 -16.53
N ARG A 32 -12.39 -4.87 -15.65
CA ARG A 32 -11.71 -3.64 -16.08
C ARG A 32 -10.46 -4.00 -16.87
N ASP A 33 -10.25 -3.26 -17.95
CA ASP A 33 -9.02 -3.31 -18.72
C ASP A 33 -7.92 -2.54 -17.99
N LEU A 34 -6.95 -3.29 -17.44
CA LEU A 34 -5.86 -2.75 -16.64
C LEU A 34 -4.53 -3.18 -17.27
N PRO A 35 -3.50 -2.31 -17.33
CA PRO A 35 -2.25 -2.63 -18.02
C PRO A 35 -1.59 -3.93 -17.55
N TRP A 36 -1.61 -4.21 -16.25
CA TRP A 36 -1.04 -5.44 -15.68
C TRP A 36 -1.85 -6.70 -16.00
N ARG A 37 -3.12 -6.59 -16.41
CA ARG A 37 -3.95 -7.73 -16.86
C ARG A 37 -3.72 -8.13 -18.31
N ARG A 38 -3.07 -7.26 -19.10
CA ARG A 38 -2.71 -7.52 -20.50
C ARG A 38 -1.40 -8.33 -20.63
N SER A 39 -0.79 -8.68 -19.52
CA SER A 39 0.51 -9.34 -19.44
C SER A 39 0.43 -10.57 -18.54
N ARG A 40 1.16 -11.63 -18.91
CA ARG A 40 1.43 -12.77 -18.02
C ARG A 40 2.85 -12.74 -17.42
N ASP A 41 3.62 -11.69 -17.71
CA ASP A 41 4.96 -11.49 -17.13
C ASP A 41 4.90 -11.41 -15.59
N PRO A 42 5.53 -12.36 -14.87
CA PRO A 42 5.52 -12.39 -13.41
C PRO A 42 6.06 -11.11 -12.78
N TYR A 43 7.05 -10.45 -13.39
CA TYR A 43 7.61 -9.19 -12.86
C TYR A 43 6.57 -8.08 -12.91
N ARG A 44 5.90 -7.90 -14.05
CA ARG A 44 4.87 -6.87 -14.23
C ARG A 44 3.67 -7.08 -13.31
N ILE A 45 3.24 -8.33 -13.13
CA ILE A 45 2.17 -8.69 -12.20
C ILE A 45 2.63 -8.43 -10.77
N TRP A 46 3.84 -8.85 -10.39
CA TRP A 46 4.36 -8.63 -9.04
C TRP A 46 4.44 -7.15 -8.68
N VAL A 47 4.92 -6.30 -9.59
CA VAL A 47 4.94 -4.85 -9.39
C VAL A 47 3.53 -4.30 -9.15
N SER A 48 2.53 -4.70 -9.94
CA SER A 48 1.15 -4.23 -9.73
C SER A 48 0.59 -4.70 -8.39
N GLU A 49 0.81 -5.97 -8.02
CA GLU A 49 0.32 -6.52 -6.75
C GLU A 49 0.93 -5.78 -5.55
N ILE A 50 2.24 -5.47 -5.58
CA ILE A 50 2.87 -4.67 -4.53
C ILE A 50 2.28 -3.24 -4.51
N MET A 51 2.07 -2.61 -5.66
CA MET A 51 1.50 -1.26 -5.72
C MET A 51 0.05 -1.19 -5.22
N LEU A 52 -0.75 -2.25 -5.44
CA LEU A 52 -2.15 -2.32 -5.03
C LEU A 52 -2.36 -2.66 -3.55
N GLN A 53 -1.31 -3.07 -2.83
CA GLN A 53 -1.39 -3.24 -1.38
C GLN A 53 -1.84 -1.93 -0.70
N GLN A 54 -3.02 -1.93 -0.09
CA GLN A 54 -3.61 -0.76 0.60
C GLN A 54 -3.67 0.50 -0.28
N THR A 55 -3.75 0.34 -1.60
CA THR A 55 -3.79 1.46 -2.56
C THR A 55 -4.89 1.20 -3.59
N GLN A 56 -5.70 2.21 -3.91
CA GLN A 56 -6.77 2.07 -4.90
C GLN A 56 -6.19 1.96 -6.32
N VAL A 57 -6.89 1.23 -7.19
CA VAL A 57 -6.49 1.04 -8.60
C VAL A 57 -6.27 2.38 -9.32
N ALA A 58 -7.20 3.33 -9.17
CA ALA A 58 -7.10 4.64 -9.81
C ALA A 58 -5.83 5.41 -9.39
N THR A 59 -5.42 5.27 -8.12
CA THR A 59 -4.19 5.86 -7.61
C THR A 59 -2.95 5.13 -8.11
N ALA A 60 -2.96 3.80 -8.14
CA ALA A 60 -1.81 2.99 -8.51
C ALA A 60 -1.51 3.01 -10.02
N LEU A 61 -2.53 3.14 -10.86
CA LEU A 61 -2.42 3.07 -12.32
C LEU A 61 -1.35 4.00 -12.93
N PRO A 62 -1.35 5.33 -12.69
CA PRO A 62 -0.35 6.21 -13.26
C PRO A 62 1.06 5.96 -12.69
N PHE A 63 1.17 5.46 -11.45
CA PHE A 63 2.47 5.07 -10.88
C PHE A 63 3.01 3.82 -11.54
N TYR A 64 2.17 2.82 -11.76
CA TYR A 64 2.53 1.58 -12.43
C TYR A 64 3.09 1.84 -13.82
N GLN A 65 2.40 2.64 -14.63
CA GLN A 65 2.82 2.95 -16.00
C GLN A 65 4.21 3.59 -16.02
N LYS A 66 4.42 4.67 -15.26
CA LYS A 66 5.71 5.37 -15.16
C LYS A 66 6.82 4.48 -14.58
N PHE A 67 6.46 3.57 -13.67
CA PHE A 67 7.42 2.66 -13.04
C PHE A 67 7.90 1.57 -14.00
N ILE A 68 6.98 0.95 -14.74
CA ILE A 68 7.33 -0.06 -15.76
C ILE A 68 8.03 0.58 -16.95
N GLU A 69 7.67 1.81 -17.34
CA GLU A 69 8.42 2.55 -18.37
C GLU A 69 9.88 2.77 -17.94
N ARG A 70 10.12 3.17 -16.70
CA ARG A 70 11.48 3.37 -16.19
C ARG A 70 12.23 2.07 -15.92
N PHE A 71 11.54 1.06 -15.42
CA PHE A 71 12.10 -0.24 -15.03
C PHE A 71 11.36 -1.34 -15.79
N PRO A 72 11.63 -1.52 -17.09
CA PRO A 72 10.85 -2.41 -17.96
C PRO A 72 11.05 -3.89 -17.64
N THR A 73 12.14 -4.24 -16.96
CA THR A 73 12.48 -5.62 -16.58
C THR A 73 12.88 -5.71 -15.12
N LEU A 74 12.77 -6.91 -14.56
CA LEU A 74 13.26 -7.22 -13.21
C LEU A 74 14.74 -6.85 -13.04
N ALA A 75 15.56 -7.16 -14.03
CA ALA A 75 16.99 -6.84 -14.01
C ALA A 75 17.26 -5.32 -14.08
N ALA A 76 16.42 -4.55 -14.77
CA ALA A 76 16.51 -3.09 -14.76
C ALA A 76 16.19 -2.52 -13.37
N LEU A 77 15.15 -3.05 -12.71
CA LEU A 77 14.83 -2.64 -11.34
C LEU A 77 15.93 -3.02 -10.35
N ALA A 78 16.47 -4.25 -10.44
CA ALA A 78 17.51 -4.73 -9.52
C ALA A 78 18.81 -3.91 -9.58
N ARG A 79 19.20 -3.47 -10.78
CA ARG A 79 20.40 -2.63 -11.01
C ARG A 79 20.21 -1.16 -10.61
N ALA A 80 18.97 -0.70 -10.46
CA ALA A 80 18.69 0.69 -10.13
C ALA A 80 19.26 1.09 -8.77
N ARG A 81 19.56 2.38 -8.61
CA ARG A 81 19.96 2.92 -7.31
C ARG A 81 18.73 3.10 -6.44
N SER A 82 18.82 2.78 -5.15
CA SER A 82 17.67 2.90 -4.22
C SER A 82 16.98 4.28 -4.23
N PRO A 83 17.70 5.42 -4.29
CA PRO A 83 17.04 6.73 -4.38
C PRO A 83 16.16 6.91 -5.63
N GLU A 84 16.54 6.29 -6.74
CA GLU A 84 15.82 6.36 -8.01
C GLU A 84 14.49 5.59 -7.93
N VAL A 85 14.53 4.38 -7.38
CA VAL A 85 13.34 3.55 -7.14
C VAL A 85 12.37 4.27 -6.21
N LEU A 86 12.87 4.83 -5.10
CA LEU A 86 12.05 5.59 -4.15
C LEU A 86 11.46 6.86 -4.77
N SER A 87 12.18 7.51 -5.67
CA SER A 87 11.68 8.69 -6.40
C SER A 87 10.49 8.32 -7.29
N ARG A 88 10.54 7.19 -8.00
CA ARG A 88 9.40 6.70 -8.81
C ARG A 88 8.22 6.21 -7.98
N TRP A 89 8.45 5.83 -6.72
CA TRP A 89 7.40 5.45 -5.76
C TRP A 89 6.82 6.66 -5.00
N ALA A 90 7.43 7.85 -5.12
CA ALA A 90 7.13 8.98 -4.26
C ALA A 90 5.70 9.49 -4.45
N GLY A 91 4.88 9.35 -3.40
CA GLY A 91 3.45 9.70 -3.42
C GLY A 91 2.52 8.50 -3.27
N LEU A 92 2.96 7.28 -3.57
CA LEU A 92 2.13 6.08 -3.43
C LEU A 92 1.99 5.60 -1.97
N GLY A 93 2.86 6.08 -1.07
CA GLY A 93 2.87 5.71 0.34
C GLY A 93 3.43 4.31 0.60
N TYR A 94 3.56 3.95 1.89
CA TYR A 94 4.08 2.66 2.35
C TYR A 94 5.41 2.26 1.68
N TYR A 95 6.41 3.13 1.75
CA TYR A 95 7.70 3.01 1.04
C TYR A 95 8.51 1.75 1.37
N ARG A 96 8.21 1.07 2.48
CA ARG A 96 8.75 -0.27 2.76
C ARG A 96 8.44 -1.24 1.63
N ARG A 97 7.29 -1.12 0.96
CA ARG A 97 6.92 -1.90 -0.22
C ARG A 97 7.94 -1.76 -1.36
N ALA A 98 8.30 -0.53 -1.70
CA ALA A 98 9.28 -0.23 -2.75
C ALA A 98 10.67 -0.79 -2.41
N ARG A 99 11.09 -0.65 -1.15
CA ARG A 99 12.38 -1.14 -0.66
C ARG A 99 12.46 -2.66 -0.73
N ASN A 100 11.44 -3.31 -0.17
CA ASN A 100 11.34 -4.76 -0.15
C ASN A 100 11.28 -5.32 -1.58
N LEU A 101 10.47 -4.73 -2.47
CA LEU A 101 10.42 -5.13 -3.88
C LEU A 101 11.80 -5.01 -4.54
N HIS A 102 12.48 -3.89 -4.35
CA HIS A 102 13.81 -3.67 -4.92
C HIS A 102 14.84 -4.69 -4.39
N GLU A 103 14.88 -4.90 -3.08
CA GLU A 103 15.72 -5.92 -2.45
C GLU A 103 15.41 -7.32 -2.97
N ALA A 104 14.13 -7.66 -3.06
CA ALA A 104 13.66 -8.94 -3.58
C ALA A 104 14.07 -9.15 -5.05
N THR A 105 13.99 -8.13 -5.91
CA THR A 105 14.49 -8.26 -7.30
C THR A 105 15.99 -8.50 -7.36
N ARG A 106 16.79 -7.95 -6.44
CA ARG A 106 18.23 -8.22 -6.37
C ARG A 106 18.52 -9.65 -5.94
N ILE A 107 17.76 -10.17 -4.98
CA ILE A 107 17.82 -11.58 -4.59
C ILE A 107 17.48 -12.47 -5.79
N VAL A 108 16.42 -12.15 -6.54
CA VAL A 108 16.03 -12.92 -7.74
C VAL A 108 17.12 -12.92 -8.81
N VAL A 109 17.80 -11.79 -9.05
CA VAL A 109 18.94 -11.76 -9.98
C VAL A 109 20.09 -12.65 -9.50
N ARG A 110 20.44 -12.58 -8.22
CA ARG A 110 21.58 -13.31 -7.64
C ARG A 110 21.34 -14.81 -7.49
N GLU A 111 20.17 -15.20 -6.99
CA GLU A 111 19.90 -16.56 -6.51
C GLU A 111 18.95 -17.35 -7.43
N HIS A 112 18.29 -16.66 -8.36
CA HIS A 112 17.29 -17.28 -9.25
C HIS A 112 17.50 -16.91 -10.73
N ALA A 113 18.75 -16.56 -11.10
CA ALA A 113 19.16 -16.23 -12.47
C ALA A 113 18.25 -15.18 -13.15
N GLY A 114 17.74 -14.22 -12.37
CA GLY A 114 16.86 -13.14 -12.86
C GLY A 114 15.43 -13.57 -13.19
N ARG A 115 15.03 -14.81 -12.86
CA ARG A 115 13.68 -15.34 -13.10
C ARG A 115 12.90 -15.39 -11.79
N VAL A 116 11.68 -14.85 -11.81
CA VAL A 116 10.78 -14.94 -10.65
C VAL A 116 10.55 -16.43 -10.32
N PRO A 117 10.83 -16.90 -9.09
CA PRO A 117 10.62 -18.29 -8.72
C PRO A 117 9.15 -18.69 -8.87
N ALA A 118 8.90 -19.79 -9.58
CA ALA A 118 7.56 -20.38 -9.65
C ALA A 118 7.21 -21.14 -8.36
N ASP A 119 8.21 -21.63 -7.63
CA ASP A 119 8.01 -22.28 -6.33
C ASP A 119 7.46 -21.30 -5.28
N ALA A 120 6.36 -21.70 -4.64
CA ALA A 120 5.65 -20.88 -3.67
C ALA A 120 6.47 -20.59 -2.42
N GLN A 121 7.29 -21.55 -1.97
CA GLN A 121 8.11 -21.40 -0.79
C GLN A 121 9.27 -20.42 -1.06
N ALA A 122 9.96 -20.57 -2.19
CA ALA A 122 11.03 -19.69 -2.64
C ALA A 122 10.53 -18.27 -2.86
N PHE A 123 9.44 -18.10 -3.62
CA PHE A 123 8.86 -16.78 -3.85
C PHE A 123 8.37 -16.14 -2.55
N GLY A 124 7.73 -16.91 -1.67
CA GLY A 124 7.23 -16.44 -0.37
C GLY A 124 8.30 -16.05 0.65
N ARG A 125 9.57 -16.47 0.46
CA ARG A 125 10.70 -16.02 1.29
C ARG A 125 11.22 -14.64 0.90
N LEU A 126 10.83 -14.11 -0.26
CA LEU A 126 11.33 -12.83 -0.73
C LEU A 126 10.81 -11.67 0.13
N PRO A 127 11.62 -10.62 0.38
CA PRO A 127 11.19 -9.46 1.15
C PRO A 127 9.89 -8.85 0.62
N GLY A 128 8.91 -8.67 1.51
CA GLY A 128 7.62 -8.07 1.18
C GLY A 128 6.65 -8.97 0.41
N VAL A 129 7.02 -10.23 0.14
CA VAL A 129 6.12 -11.23 -0.44
C VAL A 129 5.46 -12.01 0.69
N GLY A 130 4.23 -11.65 1.01
CA GLY A 130 3.39 -12.39 1.94
C GLY A 130 2.48 -13.40 1.22
N ARG A 131 1.77 -14.21 2.00
CA ARG A 131 0.83 -15.25 1.50
C ARG A 131 -0.12 -14.77 0.40
N TYR A 132 -0.68 -13.56 0.53
CA TYR A 132 -1.51 -12.96 -0.51
C TYR A 132 -0.74 -12.75 -1.82
N THR A 133 0.43 -12.12 -1.77
CA THR A 133 1.24 -11.83 -2.95
C THR A 133 1.76 -13.10 -3.60
N THR A 134 2.13 -14.12 -2.81
CA THR A 134 2.45 -15.46 -3.33
C THR A 134 1.28 -16.02 -4.13
N GLY A 135 0.08 -16.06 -3.55
CA GLY A 135 -1.10 -16.57 -4.24
C GLY A 135 -1.45 -15.75 -5.49
N ALA A 136 -1.41 -14.42 -5.41
CA ALA A 136 -1.78 -13.53 -6.51
C ALA A 136 -0.81 -13.66 -7.69
N VAL A 137 0.49 -13.49 -7.46
CA VAL A 137 1.49 -13.53 -8.54
C VAL A 137 1.55 -14.93 -9.14
N LEU A 138 1.64 -15.97 -8.32
CA LEU A 138 1.85 -17.32 -8.82
C LEU A 138 0.62 -17.92 -9.49
N SER A 139 -0.59 -17.60 -9.02
CA SER A 139 -1.80 -18.03 -9.72
C SER A 139 -2.00 -17.28 -11.04
N ILE A 140 -1.68 -15.98 -11.12
CA ILE A 140 -1.89 -15.21 -12.36
C ILE A 140 -0.84 -15.56 -13.41
N ALA A 141 0.43 -15.57 -13.01
CA ALA A 141 1.55 -15.73 -13.93
C ALA A 141 1.82 -17.20 -14.30
N PHE A 142 1.68 -18.12 -13.34
CA PHE A 142 2.04 -19.53 -13.51
C PHE A 142 0.85 -20.51 -13.37
N ASP A 143 -0.37 -20.00 -13.13
CA ASP A 143 -1.59 -20.80 -12.90
C ASP A 143 -1.49 -21.80 -11.73
N HIS A 144 -0.62 -21.53 -10.76
CA HIS A 144 -0.60 -22.31 -9.52
C HIS A 144 -1.93 -22.18 -8.78
N SER A 145 -2.48 -23.31 -8.34
CA SER A 145 -3.72 -23.42 -7.57
C SER A 145 -3.56 -22.90 -6.13
N LEU A 146 -3.28 -21.60 -6.01
CA LEU A 146 -3.08 -20.90 -4.75
C LEU A 146 -4.18 -19.84 -4.56
N PRO A 147 -4.81 -19.77 -3.38
CA PRO A 147 -5.86 -18.78 -3.13
C PRO A 147 -5.28 -17.39 -2.87
N VAL A 148 -6.13 -16.36 -3.04
CA VAL A 148 -5.86 -15.00 -2.57
C VAL A 148 -6.85 -14.60 -1.49
N LEU A 149 -6.42 -13.74 -0.57
CA LEU A 149 -7.28 -13.16 0.44
C LEU A 149 -6.85 -11.71 0.75
N ASP A 150 -7.35 -10.78 -0.05
CA ASP A 150 -7.30 -9.34 0.25
C ASP A 150 -8.59 -8.90 0.97
N GLY A 151 -8.73 -7.59 1.23
CA GLY A 151 -9.94 -7.06 1.85
C GLY A 151 -11.20 -7.20 0.99
N ASN A 152 -11.06 -7.32 -0.33
CA ASN A 152 -12.18 -7.52 -1.25
C ASN A 152 -12.66 -8.97 -1.19
N VAL A 153 -11.76 -9.93 -1.37
CA VAL A 153 -12.07 -11.37 -1.30
C VAL A 153 -12.57 -11.73 0.09
N ALA A 154 -11.96 -11.23 1.17
CA ALA A 154 -12.44 -11.46 2.53
C ALA A 154 -13.90 -11.04 2.73
N ARG A 155 -14.30 -9.89 2.18
CA ARG A 155 -15.68 -9.40 2.26
C ARG A 155 -16.62 -10.26 1.42
N VAL A 156 -16.22 -10.63 0.20
CA VAL A 156 -16.99 -11.53 -0.67
C VAL A 156 -17.24 -12.87 0.04
N LEU A 157 -16.18 -13.51 0.55
CA LEU A 157 -16.29 -14.82 1.21
C LEU A 157 -17.09 -14.75 2.52
N SER A 158 -16.87 -13.70 3.33
CA SER A 158 -17.64 -13.49 4.56
C SER A 158 -19.14 -13.37 4.27
N ARG A 159 -19.54 -12.67 3.21
CA ARG A 159 -20.95 -12.53 2.80
C ARG A 159 -21.51 -13.77 2.14
N LEU A 160 -20.77 -14.35 1.19
CA LEU A 160 -21.17 -15.56 0.45
C LEU A 160 -21.50 -16.70 1.41
N LEU A 161 -20.67 -16.87 2.44
CA LEU A 161 -20.80 -17.96 3.42
C LEU A 161 -21.56 -17.57 4.69
N ALA A 162 -22.00 -16.31 4.81
CA ALA A 162 -22.51 -15.73 6.06
C ALA A 162 -21.57 -16.00 7.26
N LEU A 163 -20.27 -15.96 7.02
CA LEU A 163 -19.23 -16.22 8.00
C LEU A 163 -18.86 -14.90 8.71
N PRO A 164 -19.11 -14.73 10.02
CA PRO A 164 -18.81 -13.50 10.77
C PRO A 164 -17.31 -13.38 11.07
N ALA A 165 -16.49 -13.41 10.03
CA ALA A 165 -15.04 -13.40 10.09
C ALA A 165 -14.47 -12.13 9.45
N SER A 166 -13.41 -11.59 10.05
CA SER A 166 -12.66 -10.46 9.53
C SER A 166 -11.20 -10.84 9.40
N VAL A 167 -10.53 -10.37 8.35
CA VAL A 167 -9.06 -10.50 8.19
C VAL A 167 -8.28 -9.70 9.23
N ARG A 168 -8.95 -8.83 9.99
CA ARG A 168 -8.33 -8.07 11.11
C ARG A 168 -8.30 -8.86 12.43
N ASP A 169 -9.00 -9.99 12.50
CA ASP A 169 -8.96 -10.91 13.64
C ASP A 169 -8.22 -12.20 13.22
N PRO A 170 -7.24 -12.71 14.00
CA PRO A 170 -6.48 -13.90 13.63
C PRO A 170 -7.34 -15.16 13.41
N ARG A 171 -8.40 -15.37 14.19
CA ARG A 171 -9.29 -16.54 14.03
C ARG A 171 -10.13 -16.38 12.76
N GLY A 172 -10.69 -15.20 12.53
CA GLY A 172 -11.43 -14.84 11.33
C GLY A 172 -10.58 -14.96 10.06
N ALA A 173 -9.35 -14.46 10.08
CA ALA A 173 -8.41 -14.59 8.97
C ALA A 173 -8.13 -16.06 8.61
N ARG A 174 -7.92 -16.93 9.61
CA ARG A 174 -7.73 -18.38 9.36
C ARG A 174 -8.96 -19.03 8.74
N ALA A 175 -10.17 -18.69 9.21
CA ALA A 175 -11.41 -19.24 8.66
C ALA A 175 -11.62 -18.80 7.20
N LEU A 176 -11.35 -17.54 6.88
CA LEU A 176 -11.45 -17.01 5.52
C LEU A 176 -10.40 -17.59 4.58
N TRP A 177 -9.18 -17.84 5.06
CA TRP A 177 -8.15 -18.52 4.26
C TRP A 177 -8.56 -19.95 3.90
N ARG A 178 -9.11 -20.72 4.86
CA ARG A 178 -9.64 -22.06 4.58
C ARG A 178 -10.78 -22.05 3.56
N ALA A 179 -11.66 -21.07 3.65
CA ALA A 179 -12.73 -20.88 2.66
C ALA A 179 -12.17 -20.53 1.27
N ALA A 180 -11.10 -19.74 1.19
CA ALA A 180 -10.46 -19.44 -0.09
C ALA A 180 -9.75 -20.68 -0.68
N GLU A 181 -9.07 -21.48 0.16
CA GLU A 181 -8.42 -22.74 -0.21
C GLU A 181 -9.40 -23.79 -0.74
N SER A 182 -10.59 -23.91 -0.15
CA SER A 182 -11.59 -24.89 -0.62
C SER A 182 -12.27 -24.47 -1.94
N LEU A 183 -12.21 -23.18 -2.29
CA LEU A 183 -12.87 -22.64 -3.49
C LEU A 183 -11.94 -22.46 -4.68
N VAL A 184 -10.63 -22.29 -4.48
CA VAL A 184 -9.68 -22.13 -5.59
C VAL A 184 -9.70 -23.37 -6.51
N PRO A 185 -9.79 -23.21 -7.84
CA PRO A 185 -9.78 -24.33 -8.77
C PRO A 185 -8.36 -24.84 -9.01
N ALA A 186 -8.24 -26.15 -9.30
CA ALA A 186 -6.97 -26.77 -9.66
C ALA A 186 -6.34 -26.21 -10.95
N ARG A 187 -7.15 -25.62 -11.85
CA ARG A 187 -6.74 -24.94 -13.07
C ARG A 187 -7.50 -23.63 -13.24
N GLY A 188 -6.88 -22.61 -13.83
CA GLY A 188 -7.48 -21.28 -13.99
C GLY A 188 -7.59 -20.50 -12.67
N ALA A 189 -6.71 -20.80 -11.70
CA ALA A 189 -6.70 -20.16 -10.39
C ALA A 189 -6.45 -18.64 -10.52
N GLY A 190 -5.62 -18.23 -11.47
CA GLY A 190 -5.35 -16.81 -11.73
C GLY A 190 -6.58 -16.02 -12.15
N GLU A 191 -7.40 -16.59 -13.04
CA GLU A 191 -8.65 -15.94 -13.49
C GLU A 191 -9.69 -15.93 -12.35
N TRP A 192 -9.81 -17.03 -11.62
CA TRP A 192 -10.70 -17.13 -10.45
C TRP A 192 -10.36 -16.09 -9.36
N ASN A 193 -9.09 -15.99 -8.98
CA ASN A 193 -8.64 -15.05 -7.97
C ASN A 193 -8.89 -13.61 -8.39
N GLN A 194 -8.58 -13.27 -9.66
CA GLN A 194 -8.87 -11.95 -10.19
C GLN A 194 -10.37 -11.65 -10.25
N ALA A 195 -11.19 -12.65 -10.57
CA ALA A 195 -12.64 -12.49 -10.59
C ALA A 195 -13.22 -12.23 -9.20
N LEU A 196 -12.73 -12.90 -8.16
CA LEU A 196 -13.12 -12.61 -6.77
C LEU A 196 -12.71 -11.20 -6.33
N MET A 197 -11.48 -10.78 -6.65
CA MET A 197 -11.00 -9.43 -6.36
C MET A 197 -11.85 -8.38 -7.08
N GLU A 198 -12.18 -8.60 -8.36
CA GLU A 198 -12.99 -7.70 -9.17
C GLU A 198 -14.43 -7.61 -8.66
N LEU A 199 -15.04 -8.74 -8.29
CA LEU A 199 -16.38 -8.79 -7.72
C LEU A 199 -16.46 -7.95 -6.43
N GLY A 200 -15.49 -8.12 -5.53
CA GLY A 200 -15.41 -7.30 -4.32
C GLY A 200 -15.21 -5.82 -4.64
N ALA A 201 -14.38 -5.50 -5.63
CA ALA A 201 -14.06 -4.12 -5.99
C ALA A 201 -15.20 -3.37 -6.70
N GLN A 202 -16.09 -4.05 -7.43
CA GLN A 202 -17.07 -3.40 -8.31
C GLN A 202 -18.54 -3.65 -7.94
N VAL A 203 -18.84 -4.76 -7.28
CA VAL A 203 -20.23 -5.21 -7.05
C VAL A 203 -20.51 -5.42 -5.57
N CYS A 204 -19.73 -6.29 -4.92
CA CYS A 204 -19.87 -6.60 -3.50
C CYS A 204 -19.17 -5.52 -2.66
N LEU A 205 -19.67 -4.29 -2.73
CA LEU A 205 -19.08 -3.08 -2.13
C LEU A 205 -19.23 -3.04 -0.61
N PRO A 206 -18.35 -2.34 0.14
CA PRO A 206 -18.44 -2.26 1.61
C PRO A 206 -19.78 -1.76 2.14
N ARG A 207 -20.39 -0.79 1.45
CA ARG A 207 -21.73 -0.23 1.72
C ARG A 207 -22.53 -0.25 0.42
N ALA A 208 -23.85 -0.41 0.51
CA ALA A 208 -24.75 -0.48 -0.63
C ALA A 208 -24.22 -1.42 -1.75
N PRO A 209 -23.96 -2.71 -1.44
CA PRO A 209 -23.52 -3.67 -2.46
C PRO A 209 -24.59 -3.83 -3.53
N ARG A 210 -24.17 -3.96 -4.79
CA ARG A 210 -25.04 -4.14 -5.95
C ARG A 210 -25.48 -5.60 -6.07
N CYS A 211 -26.28 -6.05 -5.11
CA CYS A 211 -26.63 -7.47 -4.98
C CYS A 211 -27.42 -8.01 -6.17
N ASP A 212 -28.20 -7.18 -6.86
CA ASP A 212 -28.97 -7.60 -8.03
C ASP A 212 -28.09 -7.82 -9.27
N ASP A 213 -26.97 -7.10 -9.38
CA ASP A 213 -25.96 -7.29 -10.43
C ASP A 213 -24.98 -8.43 -10.11
N CYS A 214 -25.10 -9.07 -8.95
CA CYS A 214 -24.10 -10.01 -8.45
C CYS A 214 -24.25 -11.40 -9.10
N PRO A 215 -23.21 -11.94 -9.78
CA PRO A 215 -23.25 -13.29 -10.35
C PRO A 215 -23.35 -14.39 -9.28
N LEU A 216 -23.09 -14.05 -8.02
CA LEU A 216 -23.19 -14.93 -6.86
C LEU A 216 -24.41 -14.61 -5.97
N ARG A 217 -25.41 -13.89 -6.49
CA ARG A 217 -26.61 -13.47 -5.75
C ARG A 217 -27.37 -14.66 -5.15
N ALA A 218 -27.70 -15.65 -5.97
CA ALA A 218 -28.48 -16.82 -5.55
C ALA A 218 -27.80 -17.64 -4.43
N PRO A 219 -26.50 -17.98 -4.52
CA PRO A 219 -25.83 -18.73 -3.46
C PRO A 219 -25.34 -17.90 -2.26
N CYS A 220 -25.56 -16.59 -2.24
CA CYS A 220 -25.07 -15.72 -1.16
C CYS A 220 -25.93 -15.85 0.10
N ARG A 221 -25.39 -16.51 1.13
CA ARG A 221 -26.10 -16.75 2.40
C ARG A 221 -26.42 -15.46 3.15
N ALA A 222 -25.52 -14.48 3.18
CA ALA A 222 -25.83 -13.20 3.81
C ALA A 222 -26.94 -12.44 3.08
N ARG A 223 -27.10 -12.63 1.77
CA ARG A 223 -28.22 -12.06 0.99
C ARG A 223 -29.52 -12.81 1.27
N ALA A 224 -29.49 -14.14 1.33
CA ALA A 224 -30.65 -14.96 1.69
C ALA A 224 -31.17 -14.57 3.08
N ALA A 225 -30.27 -14.27 4.02
CA ALA A 225 -30.60 -13.84 5.37
C ALA A 225 -30.91 -12.33 5.50
N GLY A 226 -30.88 -11.53 4.42
CA GLY A 226 -31.12 -10.08 4.50
C GLY A 226 -30.07 -9.27 5.30
N ARG A 227 -28.85 -9.79 5.48
CA ARG A 227 -27.83 -9.26 6.40
C ARG A 227 -26.48 -8.97 5.74
N VAL A 228 -26.44 -8.69 4.44
CA VAL A 228 -25.18 -8.51 3.67
C VAL A 228 -24.21 -7.51 4.31
N GLU A 229 -24.70 -6.38 4.83
CA GLU A 229 -23.85 -5.36 5.46
C GLU A 229 -23.36 -5.71 6.88
N ALA A 230 -23.92 -6.74 7.52
CA ALA A 230 -23.41 -7.25 8.79
C ALA A 230 -22.09 -8.05 8.62
N PHE A 231 -21.72 -8.37 7.39
CA PHE A 231 -20.55 -9.17 7.04
C PHE A 231 -19.56 -8.37 6.17
N PRO A 232 -18.26 -8.34 6.52
CA PRO A 232 -17.67 -8.84 7.77
C PRO A 232 -18.06 -7.96 8.97
N PRO A 233 -18.00 -8.48 10.22
CA PRO A 233 -18.28 -7.68 11.40
C PRO A 233 -17.32 -6.51 11.52
N ARG A 234 -17.81 -5.39 12.06
CA ARG A 234 -16.99 -4.22 12.35
C ARG A 234 -15.98 -4.61 13.43
N VAL A 235 -14.70 -4.49 13.13
CA VAL A 235 -13.62 -4.62 14.11
C VAL A 235 -13.26 -3.23 14.61
N ALA A 236 -13.14 -3.09 15.94
CA ALA A 236 -12.71 -1.85 16.57
C ALA A 236 -11.43 -1.33 15.90
N ARG A 237 -11.40 -0.03 15.58
CA ARG A 237 -10.20 0.60 15.03
C ARG A 237 -9.28 0.97 16.18
N ARG A 238 -7.97 0.84 15.97
CA ARG A 238 -6.99 1.40 16.90
C ARG A 238 -7.27 2.90 17.07
N PRO A 239 -7.25 3.44 18.30
CA PRO A 239 -7.37 4.87 18.52
C PRO A 239 -6.35 5.65 17.69
N THR A 240 -6.76 6.83 17.22
CA THR A 240 -5.86 7.72 16.48
C THR A 240 -4.91 8.39 17.46
N GLU A 241 -3.61 8.17 17.26
CA GLU A 241 -2.54 8.86 18.00
C GLU A 241 -2.38 10.26 17.42
N ARG A 242 -2.56 11.29 18.24
CA ARG A 242 -2.32 12.68 17.83
C ARG A 242 -0.89 13.05 18.19
N SER A 243 -0.18 13.70 17.27
CA SER A 243 1.18 14.17 17.50
C SER A 243 1.36 15.58 16.96
N ARG A 244 1.95 16.46 17.76
CA ARG A 244 2.34 17.81 17.36
C ARG A 244 3.77 17.82 16.85
N TRP A 245 3.99 18.50 15.74
CA TRP A 245 5.29 18.59 15.08
C TRP A 245 5.60 20.06 14.82
N ALA A 246 6.87 20.40 14.72
CA ALA A 246 7.32 21.67 14.17
C ALA A 246 8.24 21.40 12.98
N MET A 247 8.13 22.22 11.93
CA MET A 247 8.94 22.11 10.71
C MET A 247 9.45 23.48 10.30
N VAL A 248 10.75 23.57 9.98
CA VAL A 248 11.38 24.81 9.50
C VAL A 248 11.65 24.74 8.00
N LEU A 249 11.20 25.78 7.29
CA LEU A 249 11.41 25.99 5.87
C LEU A 249 12.57 26.97 5.67
N VAL A 250 13.74 26.42 5.37
CA VAL A 250 14.95 27.20 5.07
C VAL A 250 15.11 27.29 3.55
N ARG A 251 15.10 28.50 3.00
CA ARG A 251 15.25 28.73 1.55
C ARG A 251 16.55 29.44 1.20
N HIS A 252 17.11 29.06 0.05
CA HIS A 252 18.27 29.72 -0.56
C HIS A 252 18.14 29.67 -2.09
N GLY A 253 18.11 30.82 -2.75
CA GLY A 253 17.95 30.92 -4.22
C GLY A 253 16.71 30.19 -4.74
N GLY A 254 15.55 30.39 -4.08
CA GLY A 254 14.28 29.73 -4.42
C GLY A 254 14.18 28.24 -4.04
N ARG A 255 15.30 27.59 -3.68
CA ARG A 255 15.34 26.17 -3.30
C ARG A 255 15.10 25.99 -1.81
N LEU A 256 14.50 24.86 -1.44
CA LEU A 256 14.16 24.49 -0.07
C LEU A 256 15.17 23.48 0.48
N LEU A 257 15.69 23.74 1.67
CA LEU A 257 16.53 22.78 2.39
C LEU A 257 15.67 21.60 2.84
N VAL A 258 16.14 20.40 2.52
CA VAL A 258 15.57 19.13 2.98
C VAL A 258 16.65 18.26 3.60
N VAL A 259 16.26 17.54 4.64
CA VAL A 259 17.06 16.52 5.32
C VAL A 259 16.50 15.13 5.02
N ARG A 260 17.40 14.16 4.86
CA ARG A 260 17.01 12.75 4.75
C ARG A 260 16.65 12.19 6.14
N ARG A 261 15.41 11.73 6.29
CA ARG A 261 14.88 11.16 7.54
C ARG A 261 15.62 9.88 7.93
N GLU A 262 15.87 9.77 9.22
CA GLU A 262 16.32 8.55 9.89
C GLU A 262 15.23 8.01 10.83
N GLY A 263 15.44 6.82 11.38
CA GLY A 263 14.49 6.15 12.25
C GLY A 263 13.40 5.36 11.52
N PRO A 264 12.39 4.85 12.26
CA PRO A 264 11.45 3.86 11.72
C PRO A 264 10.37 4.45 10.81
N LEU A 265 10.00 5.72 11.01
CA LEU A 265 8.92 6.36 10.26
C LEU A 265 9.46 7.16 9.07
N LEU A 266 9.00 6.78 7.87
CA LEU A 266 9.35 7.45 6.60
C LEU A 266 10.87 7.53 6.35
N ALA A 267 11.62 6.56 6.87
CA ALA A 267 13.06 6.46 6.73
C ALA A 267 13.49 6.71 5.28
N GLY A 268 14.62 7.39 5.09
CA GLY A 268 15.24 7.64 3.79
C GLY A 268 14.47 8.54 2.82
N LEU A 269 13.28 9.01 3.18
CA LEU A 269 12.59 10.10 2.49
C LEU A 269 13.16 11.45 2.92
N TRP A 270 12.83 12.48 2.14
CA TRP A 270 13.34 13.84 2.33
C TRP A 270 12.23 14.77 2.79
N GLU A 271 12.54 15.65 3.72
CA GLU A 271 11.64 16.71 4.18
C GLU A 271 12.42 17.87 4.79
N PRO A 272 11.83 19.06 4.93
CA PRO A 272 12.45 20.13 5.69
C PRO A 272 12.73 19.68 7.12
N PRO A 273 13.76 20.23 7.80
CA PRO A 273 14.07 19.86 9.17
C PRO A 273 12.82 19.98 10.05
N ALA A 274 12.47 18.88 10.71
CA ALA A 274 11.26 18.78 11.50
C ALA A 274 11.50 17.95 12.76
N VAL A 275 10.70 18.22 13.79
CA VAL A 275 10.81 17.62 15.12
C VAL A 275 9.41 17.32 15.67
N VAL A 276 9.27 16.19 16.36
CA VAL A 276 8.07 15.89 17.13
C VAL A 276 8.14 16.67 18.43
N LEU A 277 7.09 17.39 18.77
CA LEU A 277 7.00 18.17 20.00
C LEU A 277 6.41 17.30 21.11
N GLU A 278 7.06 17.34 22.26
CA GLU A 278 6.48 16.89 23.53
C GLU A 278 5.44 17.90 24.02
N ASP A 279 4.56 17.49 24.91
CA ASP A 279 3.52 18.36 25.45
C ASP A 279 4.14 19.55 26.20
N GLY A 280 3.67 20.76 25.90
CA GLY A 280 4.22 22.00 26.44
C GLY A 280 5.57 22.46 25.85
N ALA A 281 6.21 21.67 24.98
CA ALA A 281 7.52 22.02 24.42
C ALA A 281 7.45 23.22 23.46
N SER A 282 8.47 24.09 23.53
CA SER A 282 8.62 25.22 22.60
C SER A 282 9.14 24.76 21.23
N ALA A 283 8.33 24.98 20.19
CA ALA A 283 8.71 24.68 18.81
C ALA A 283 10.03 25.36 18.39
N ARG A 284 10.23 26.62 18.78
CA ARG A 284 11.45 27.38 18.46
C ARG A 284 12.70 26.72 19.04
N VAL A 285 12.65 26.29 20.30
CA VAL A 285 13.79 25.66 21.00
C VAL A 285 14.10 24.29 20.36
N ALA A 286 13.07 23.48 20.13
CA ALA A 286 13.21 22.15 19.54
C ALA A 286 13.74 22.21 18.09
N LEU A 287 13.26 23.16 17.28
CA LEU A 287 13.77 23.39 15.91
C LEU A 287 15.22 23.89 15.94
N ALA A 288 15.56 24.81 16.84
CA ALA A 288 16.94 25.29 16.96
C ALA A 288 17.90 24.16 17.35
N ALA A 289 17.50 23.26 18.26
CA ALA A 289 18.27 22.08 18.61
C ALA A 289 18.41 21.11 17.41
N THR A 290 17.32 20.88 16.68
CA THR A 290 17.31 20.04 15.47
C THR A 290 18.27 20.57 14.41
N LEU A 291 18.25 21.88 14.14
CA LEU A 291 19.18 22.52 13.21
C LEU A 291 20.63 22.41 13.69
N ARG A 292 20.91 22.63 14.97
CA ARG A 292 22.26 22.47 15.54
C ARG A 292 22.79 21.04 15.35
N GLY A 293 21.95 20.02 15.56
CA GLY A 293 22.31 18.62 15.30
C GLY A 293 22.63 18.32 13.83
N LEU A 294 22.16 19.16 12.90
CA LEU A 294 22.50 19.10 11.48
C LEU A 294 23.70 19.98 11.10
N GLY A 295 24.37 20.61 12.08
CA GLY A 295 25.44 21.57 11.85
C GLY A 295 24.95 22.92 11.28
N LEU A 296 23.67 23.25 11.48
CA LEU A 296 23.04 24.46 10.96
C LEU A 296 22.66 25.43 12.08
N ARG A 297 22.73 26.71 11.75
CA ARG A 297 22.17 27.80 12.56
C ARG A 297 21.24 28.60 11.66
N ALA A 298 20.08 29.00 12.18
CA ALA A 298 19.13 29.84 11.46
C ALA A 298 18.38 30.75 12.43
N ARG A 299 18.01 31.95 11.97
CA ARG A 299 16.96 32.75 12.62
C ARG A 299 15.61 32.12 12.30
N LEU A 300 14.78 31.94 13.32
CA LEU A 300 13.49 31.24 13.23
C LEU A 300 12.34 32.23 13.48
N GLU A 301 11.42 32.30 12.53
CA GLU A 301 10.21 33.11 12.59
C GLU A 301 8.98 32.21 12.41
N PRO A 302 7.96 32.30 13.30
CA PRO A 302 6.74 31.52 13.14
C PRO A 302 5.95 32.05 11.94
N THR A 303 5.39 31.16 11.12
CA THR A 303 4.54 31.56 9.98
C THR A 303 3.07 31.76 10.39
N GLY A 304 2.68 31.32 11.59
CA GLY A 304 1.28 31.22 12.01
C GLY A 304 0.48 30.10 11.32
N ARG A 305 1.07 29.37 10.35
CA ARG A 305 0.40 28.32 9.59
C ARG A 305 0.64 26.94 10.20
N THR A 306 -0.39 26.08 10.13
CA THR A 306 -0.31 24.67 10.50
C THR A 306 -0.74 23.78 9.34
N VAL A 307 -0.07 22.64 9.20
CA VAL A 307 -0.40 21.64 8.18
C VAL A 307 -0.82 20.35 8.86
N ARG A 308 -1.98 19.82 8.44
CA ARG A 308 -2.50 18.54 8.90
C ARG A 308 -2.18 17.41 7.92
N HIS A 309 -1.70 16.29 8.46
CA HIS A 309 -1.40 15.09 7.71
C HIS A 309 -1.72 13.84 8.52
N ALA A 310 -2.28 12.83 7.89
CA ALA A 310 -2.58 11.55 8.53
C ALA A 310 -1.71 10.45 7.95
N ILE A 311 -1.13 9.62 8.81
CA ILE A 311 -0.38 8.42 8.42
C ILE A 311 -0.93 7.24 9.21
N THR A 312 -1.65 6.34 8.55
CA THR A 312 -2.26 5.16 9.19
C THR A 312 -3.17 5.52 10.38
N HIS A 313 -2.71 5.32 11.61
CA HIS A 313 -3.38 5.64 12.87
C HIS A 313 -2.85 6.93 13.52
N ARG A 314 -2.01 7.70 12.84
CA ARG A 314 -1.44 8.96 13.35
C ARG A 314 -2.07 10.16 12.69
N ALA A 315 -2.53 11.12 13.49
CA ALA A 315 -2.91 12.45 13.07
C ALA A 315 -1.78 13.42 13.46
N ILE A 316 -1.10 13.95 12.46
CA ILE A 316 0.04 14.85 12.60
C ILE A 316 -0.42 16.27 12.32
N GLU A 317 -0.22 17.16 13.28
CA GLU A 317 -0.40 18.60 13.13
C GLU A 317 0.98 19.25 13.21
N THR A 318 1.37 19.94 12.15
CA THR A 318 2.73 20.49 12.00
C THR A 318 2.70 22.01 11.94
N GLU A 319 3.32 22.65 12.92
CA GLU A 319 3.57 24.10 12.93
C GLU A 319 4.69 24.44 11.95
N LEU A 320 4.47 25.42 11.07
CA LEU A 320 5.45 25.85 10.09
C LEU A 320 6.22 27.08 10.56
N TRP A 321 7.54 27.04 10.39
CA TRP A 321 8.47 28.10 10.72
C TRP A 321 9.29 28.48 9.49
N ARG A 322 9.55 29.77 9.31
CA ARG A 322 10.49 30.27 8.30
C ARG A 322 11.87 30.35 8.94
N GLY A 323 12.88 29.83 8.22
CA GLY A 323 14.25 29.81 8.69
C GLY A 323 15.18 30.58 7.76
N ARG A 324 15.93 31.54 8.30
CA ARG A 324 17.01 32.23 7.58
C ARG A 324 18.35 31.71 8.06
N ALA A 325 19.04 30.94 7.22
CA ALA A 325 20.33 30.33 7.56
C ALA A 325 21.37 31.41 7.94
N ILE A 326 22.18 31.11 8.95
CA ILE A 326 23.30 31.92 9.41
C ILE A 326 24.59 31.16 9.09
N GLY A 327 25.37 31.67 8.15
CA GLY A 327 26.58 31.00 7.67
C GLY A 327 26.33 29.90 6.62
N PRO A 328 27.39 29.20 6.20
CA PRO A 328 27.28 28.19 5.16
C PRO A 328 26.50 26.96 5.64
N THR A 329 25.72 26.36 4.73
CA THR A 329 25.11 25.04 4.98
C THR A 329 26.20 23.96 4.89
N PRO A 330 26.32 23.04 5.87
CA PRO A 330 27.35 22.02 5.86
C PRO A 330 27.16 21.06 4.68
N ARG A 331 28.27 20.63 4.09
CA ARG A 331 28.27 19.60 3.05
C ARG A 331 27.96 18.26 3.71
N SER A 332 26.77 17.72 3.44
CA SER A 332 26.33 16.43 3.97
C SER A 332 25.54 15.66 2.93
N ALA A 333 25.77 14.35 2.84
CA ALA A 333 24.96 13.47 2.00
C ALA A 333 23.47 13.45 2.40
N ARG A 334 23.15 13.93 3.61
CA ARG A 334 21.81 13.99 4.19
C ARG A 334 21.13 15.35 4.04
N LEU A 335 21.82 16.39 3.57
CA LEU A 335 21.26 17.74 3.43
C LEU A 335 21.31 18.16 1.97
N ARG A 336 20.21 18.68 1.43
CA ARG A 336 20.13 19.17 0.06
C ARG A 336 19.19 20.34 -0.06
N TYR A 337 19.56 21.32 -0.88
CA TYR A 337 18.60 22.30 -1.41
C TYR A 337 17.95 21.72 -2.67
N VAL A 338 16.63 21.67 -2.68
CA VAL A 338 15.85 21.11 -3.79
C VAL A 338 14.81 22.13 -4.28
N ASP A 339 14.48 22.08 -5.56
CA ASP A 339 13.28 22.74 -6.06
C ASP A 339 12.05 21.94 -5.58
N PRO A 340 11.14 22.52 -4.77
CA PRO A 340 9.96 21.79 -4.29
C PRO A 340 9.05 21.27 -5.40
N ALA A 341 9.04 21.91 -6.58
CA ALA A 341 8.25 21.47 -7.74
C ALA A 341 8.91 20.30 -8.47
N ARG A 342 10.26 20.26 -8.50
CA ARG A 342 11.05 19.20 -9.15
C ARG A 342 12.20 18.75 -8.24
N PRO A 343 11.91 18.06 -7.12
CA PRO A 343 12.89 17.91 -6.06
C PRO A 343 14.05 16.97 -6.37
N GLY A 344 13.94 16.12 -7.39
CA GLY A 344 14.96 15.10 -7.71
C GLY A 344 15.17 14.05 -6.60
N VAL A 345 14.40 14.14 -5.51
CA VAL A 345 14.44 13.27 -4.33
C VAL A 345 13.02 12.90 -3.91
N ALA A 346 12.89 11.76 -3.21
CA ALA A 346 11.60 11.28 -2.72
C ALA A 346 11.17 12.07 -1.46
N MET A 347 10.41 13.15 -1.66
CA MET A 347 9.88 13.94 -0.54
C MET A 347 8.71 13.26 0.17
N THR A 348 8.56 13.50 1.48
CA THR A 348 7.36 13.08 2.22
C THR A 348 6.12 13.83 1.72
N ALA A 349 4.93 13.24 1.90
CA ALA A 349 3.69 13.92 1.54
C ALA A 349 3.47 15.18 2.40
N LEU A 350 3.85 15.12 3.68
CA LEU A 350 3.85 16.27 4.59
C LEU A 350 4.78 17.39 4.08
N ALA A 351 6.01 17.07 3.69
CA ALA A 351 6.95 18.03 3.12
C ALA A 351 6.40 18.74 1.87
N ARG A 352 5.76 17.98 0.97
CA ARG A 352 5.12 18.57 -0.23
C ARG A 352 3.92 19.46 0.10
N LYS A 353 3.21 19.21 1.20
CA LYS A 353 2.15 20.10 1.68
C LYS A 353 2.73 21.36 2.29
N ALA A 354 3.71 21.22 3.18
CA ALA A 354 4.39 22.34 3.83
C ALA A 354 5.04 23.30 2.82
N ALA A 355 5.69 22.76 1.78
CA ALA A 355 6.31 23.57 0.74
C ALA A 355 5.30 24.37 -0.11
N ARG A 356 4.06 23.91 -0.26
CA ARG A 356 2.98 24.66 -0.95
C ARG A 356 2.37 25.71 -0.04
N ALA A 357 2.11 25.35 1.21
CA ALA A 357 1.54 26.23 2.23
C ALA A 357 2.46 27.42 2.57
N ASP A 358 3.71 27.45 2.11
CA ASP A 358 4.66 28.56 2.29
C ASP A 358 4.70 29.53 1.10
N VAL A 359 4.18 29.13 -0.06
CA VAL A 359 4.20 29.94 -1.30
C VAL A 359 2.89 30.72 -1.50
N GLU A 360 1.84 30.41 -0.74
CA GLU A 360 0.57 31.17 -0.73
C GLU A 360 0.69 32.49 0.06
N GLU A 361 1.70 33.31 -0.24
CA GLU A 361 1.73 34.77 0.00
C GLU A 361 1.39 35.45 -1.32
#